data_AF-A0A4V1SBV3-F1
#
_entry.id   AF-A0A4V1SBV3-F1
#
_cell.length_a   1.000
_cell.length_b   1.000
_cell.length_c   1.000
_cell.angle_alpha   90.00
_cell.angle_beta   90.00
_cell.angle_gamma   90.00
#
_symmetry.space_group_name_H-M   'P 1'
#
loop_
_entity.id
_entity.type
_entity.pdbx_description
1 polymer ?
#
loop_
_entity_poly.entity_id
_entity_poly.type
_entity_poly.pdbx_seq_one_letter_code
_entity_poly.pdbx_strand_id
1 'polypeptide(L)'
;IAAVKAVDIEAGKIKRISGKLFSDCTGHGFIGLWSGADTVMEPKGRMGMSNMWMWENQPQPVAFAEQPWMLPFQEKDFPYPRVRDGFGHAEWFWESGYDAHPIRDLETTRDLNLFAAYSSWNSIKNHGAYAERDKNKHNNAELTWLAYIGGPRETLQLLGDVVMSGKDIIGKTEFNDATLLTTWPIDLHYPLEKYKNTIPGKPFIARAEQGKGLNKYVGYPIPYRLLYSRNVPNLFMAGRNISVNRDALGSIRVMKTIGMMGVTAGRAAALATARDCMPRDIYTKHLDEAKSLWKLPGSARYENVGEMMKSLPNSPGTPSL
;
A
#
# COMPACT_ATOMS: atom_id res chain seq x y z
N ILE A 1 -18.94 10.31 -11.30
CA ILE A 1 -19.14 10.50 -9.85
C ILE A 1 -19.54 11.95 -9.58
N ALA A 2 -20.60 12.20 -8.81
CA ALA A 2 -21.03 13.57 -8.46
C ALA A 2 -20.59 14.00 -7.06
N ALA A 3 -20.55 13.07 -6.10
CA ALA A 3 -20.07 13.29 -4.75
C ALA A 3 -19.67 11.97 -4.08
N VAL A 4 -18.85 12.06 -3.05
CA VAL A 4 -18.48 10.97 -2.14
C VAL A 4 -19.00 11.30 -0.74
N LYS A 5 -19.59 10.32 -0.07
CA LYS A 5 -19.89 10.40 1.37
C LYS A 5 -18.74 9.75 2.13
N ALA A 6 -18.15 10.49 3.06
CA ALA A 6 -17.08 10.01 3.92
C ALA A 6 -17.51 10.12 5.38
N VAL A 7 -17.11 9.15 6.20
CA VAL A 7 -17.28 9.22 7.66
C VAL A 7 -16.00 9.80 8.25
N ASP A 8 -16.13 10.91 8.94
CA ASP A 8 -15.11 11.45 9.82
C ASP A 8 -15.16 10.66 11.13
N ILE A 9 -14.17 9.81 11.34
CA ILE A 9 -14.13 8.91 12.51
C ILE A 9 -13.78 9.63 13.82
N GLU A 10 -13.16 10.80 13.74
CA GLU A 10 -12.85 11.62 14.93
C GLU A 10 -14.09 12.39 15.37
N ALA A 11 -14.81 12.99 14.42
CA ALA A 11 -16.00 13.77 14.70
C ALA A 11 -17.30 12.95 14.76
N GLY A 12 -17.29 11.70 14.29
CA GLY A 12 -18.48 10.86 14.15
C GLY A 12 -19.50 11.40 13.13
N LYS A 13 -19.06 12.18 12.14
CA LYS A 13 -19.93 12.90 11.20
C LYS A 13 -19.78 12.39 9.78
N ILE A 14 -20.89 12.35 9.05
CA ILE A 14 -20.87 12.10 7.61
C ILE A 14 -20.63 13.41 6.87
N LYS A 15 -19.59 13.48 6.07
CA LYS A 15 -19.28 14.59 5.15
C LYS A 15 -19.65 14.20 3.73
N ARG A 16 -20.25 15.13 2.98
CA ARG A 16 -20.51 14.98 1.54
C ARG A 16 -19.53 15.88 0.78
N ILE A 17 -18.65 15.27 0.01
CA ILE A 17 -17.60 15.96 -0.77
C ILE A 17 -18.02 15.91 -2.25
N SER A 18 -18.20 17.08 -2.87
CA SER A 18 -18.56 17.19 -4.30
C SER A 18 -17.39 17.73 -5.10
N GLY A 19 -17.32 17.41 -6.39
CA GLY A 19 -16.25 17.87 -7.27
C GLY A 19 -16.48 17.43 -8.71
N LYS A 20 -15.69 18.00 -9.62
CA LYS A 20 -15.66 17.57 -11.04
C LYS A 20 -14.86 16.27 -11.21
N LEU A 21 -13.75 16.14 -10.49
CA LEU A 21 -12.79 15.04 -10.57
C LEU A 21 -12.66 14.37 -9.21
N PHE A 22 -12.54 13.05 -9.19
CA PHE A 22 -12.36 12.25 -7.98
C PHE A 22 -11.13 11.35 -8.16
N SER A 23 -10.46 11.03 -7.05
CA SER A 23 -9.36 10.06 -7.06
C SER A 23 -9.61 8.99 -6.00
N ASP A 24 -9.64 7.72 -6.41
CA ASP A 24 -9.63 6.60 -5.47
C ASP A 24 -8.21 6.35 -4.98
N CYS A 25 -7.93 6.88 -3.79
CA CYS A 25 -6.68 6.69 -3.06
C CYS A 25 -6.84 5.79 -1.83
N THR A 26 -7.92 5.01 -1.75
CA THR A 26 -8.22 4.19 -0.57
C THR A 26 -7.30 2.98 -0.44
N GLY A 27 -6.61 2.60 -1.52
CA GLY A 27 -5.84 1.36 -1.61
C GLY A 27 -6.71 0.09 -1.63
N HIS A 28 -8.02 0.21 -1.41
CA HIS A 28 -9.05 -0.83 -1.48
C HIS A 28 -9.97 -0.68 -2.69
N GLY A 29 -9.89 0.45 -3.41
CA GLY A 29 -10.71 0.69 -4.59
C GLY A 29 -12.19 0.93 -4.28
N PHE A 30 -12.54 1.43 -3.07
CA PHE A 30 -13.95 1.59 -2.67
C PHE A 30 -14.72 2.61 -3.51
N ILE A 31 -14.10 3.75 -3.85
CA ILE A 31 -14.75 4.78 -4.68
C ILE A 31 -14.97 4.23 -6.09
N GLY A 32 -13.98 3.51 -6.64
CA GLY A 32 -14.10 2.82 -7.92
C GLY A 32 -15.21 1.78 -7.90
N LEU A 33 -15.18 0.86 -6.95
CA LEU A 33 -16.18 -0.19 -6.78
C LEU A 33 -17.60 0.38 -6.68
N TRP A 34 -17.82 1.38 -5.83
CA TRP A 34 -19.15 1.98 -5.64
C TRP A 34 -19.60 2.88 -6.79
N SER A 35 -18.68 3.35 -7.63
CA SER A 35 -19.01 4.15 -8.82
C SER A 35 -19.24 3.31 -10.08
N GLY A 36 -19.10 1.98 -9.98
CA GLY A 36 -19.24 1.07 -11.11
C GLY A 36 -17.99 0.98 -11.99
N ALA A 37 -16.82 1.36 -11.48
CA ALA A 37 -15.57 1.14 -12.19
C ALA A 37 -15.33 -0.36 -12.38
N ASP A 38 -14.77 -0.73 -13.52
CA ASP A 38 -14.39 -2.11 -13.76
C ASP A 38 -13.29 -2.53 -12.78
N THR A 39 -13.48 -3.68 -12.14
CA THR A 39 -12.58 -4.19 -11.10
C THR A 39 -12.18 -5.63 -11.38
N VAL A 40 -11.02 -6.02 -10.86
CA VAL A 40 -10.56 -7.40 -10.82
C VAL A 40 -10.02 -7.70 -9.42
N MET A 41 -10.18 -8.94 -8.98
CA MET A 41 -9.61 -9.45 -7.75
C MET A 41 -9.14 -10.87 -8.00
N GLU A 42 -7.89 -11.17 -7.67
CA GLU A 42 -7.38 -12.54 -7.75
C GLU A 42 -8.18 -13.44 -6.81
N PRO A 43 -8.68 -14.61 -7.25
CA PRO A 43 -9.52 -15.46 -6.43
C PRO A 43 -8.76 -16.13 -5.27
N LYS A 44 -7.47 -16.44 -5.47
CA LYS A 44 -6.56 -17.09 -4.50
C LYS A 44 -5.11 -16.68 -4.77
N GLY A 45 -4.20 -17.10 -3.90
CA GLY A 45 -2.77 -16.83 -3.96
C GLY A 45 -2.41 -15.41 -3.51
N ARG A 46 -3.34 -14.68 -2.90
CA ARG A 46 -3.15 -13.27 -2.54
C ARG A 46 -2.10 -13.10 -1.44
N MET A 47 -1.45 -11.94 -1.44
CA MET A 47 -0.65 -11.48 -0.31
C MET A 47 -1.55 -11.10 0.88
N GLY A 48 -1.06 -11.27 2.09
CA GLY A 48 -1.79 -11.00 3.32
C GLY A 48 -1.71 -9.56 3.80
N MET A 49 -2.10 -9.38 5.06
CA MET A 49 -2.04 -8.12 5.79
C MET A 49 -1.07 -8.24 6.96
N SER A 50 -0.22 -7.23 7.16
CA SER A 50 0.71 -7.19 8.29
C SER A 50 0.22 -6.33 9.45
N ASN A 51 0.45 -6.80 10.67
CA ASN A 51 0.40 -5.98 11.88
C ASN A 51 1.74 -6.13 12.60
N MET A 52 2.56 -5.09 12.52
CA MET A 52 3.87 -5.06 13.15
C MET A 52 3.75 -4.76 14.64
N TRP A 53 4.74 -5.17 15.41
CA TRP A 53 4.80 -4.87 16.84
C TRP A 53 6.23 -4.68 17.31
N MET A 54 6.39 -3.96 18.42
CA MET A 54 7.68 -3.60 18.97
C MET A 54 7.68 -3.84 20.47
N TRP A 55 8.86 -4.19 20.97
CA TRP A 55 9.12 -4.26 22.40
C TRP A 55 10.48 -3.65 22.73
N GLU A 56 10.61 -3.12 23.94
CA GLU A 56 11.81 -2.46 24.43
C GLU A 56 12.08 -2.86 25.88
N ASN A 57 13.35 -2.82 26.29
CA ASN A 57 13.70 -3.02 27.68
C ASN A 57 13.53 -1.72 28.48
N GLN A 58 12.79 -1.79 29.57
CA GLN A 58 12.64 -0.71 30.54
C GLN A 58 13.73 -0.76 31.63
N PRO A 59 13.94 0.34 32.38
CA PRO A 59 14.88 0.35 33.50
C PRO A 59 14.52 -0.62 34.63
N GLN A 60 13.23 -0.94 34.78
CA GLN A 60 12.69 -1.81 35.83
C GLN A 60 11.92 -2.99 35.22
N PRO A 61 11.71 -4.08 35.98
CA PRO A 61 10.85 -5.17 35.55
C PRO A 61 9.44 -4.69 35.21
N VAL A 62 8.89 -5.19 34.11
CA VAL A 62 7.53 -4.89 33.64
C VAL A 62 6.73 -6.18 33.65
N ALA A 63 5.51 -6.19 34.19
CA ALA A 63 4.64 -7.35 34.13
C ALA A 63 3.80 -7.34 32.83
N PHE A 64 3.43 -8.52 32.33
CA PHE A 64 2.46 -8.66 31.25
C PHE A 64 1.36 -9.62 31.67
N ALA A 65 0.11 -9.16 31.58
CA ALA A 65 -1.04 -9.95 32.01
C ALA A 65 -1.36 -11.06 31.01
N GLU A 66 -1.13 -12.31 31.40
CA GLU A 66 -1.55 -13.48 30.65
C GLU A 66 -3.08 -13.59 30.62
N GLN A 67 -3.63 -14.04 29.48
CA GLN A 67 -5.06 -14.22 29.27
C GLN A 67 -5.37 -15.65 28.78
N PRO A 68 -6.54 -16.23 29.13
CA PRO A 68 -6.87 -17.63 28.76
C PRO A 68 -6.94 -17.92 27.25
N TRP A 69 -7.10 -16.89 26.42
CA TRP A 69 -7.14 -17.03 24.97
C TRP A 69 -5.74 -17.05 24.34
N MET A 70 -4.69 -16.65 25.05
CA MET A 70 -3.33 -16.66 24.51
C MET A 70 -2.84 -18.10 24.35
N LEU A 71 -2.25 -18.42 23.19
CA LEU A 71 -1.69 -19.75 22.97
C LEU A 71 -0.30 -19.89 23.58
N PRO A 72 0.04 -21.08 24.14
CA PRO A 72 1.34 -21.35 24.74
C PRO A 72 2.39 -21.67 23.66
N PHE A 73 2.71 -20.70 22.80
CA PHE A 73 3.70 -20.89 21.74
C PHE A 73 5.10 -21.17 22.31
N GLN A 74 5.87 -21.93 21.55
CA GLN A 74 7.27 -22.23 21.82
C GLN A 74 8.17 -21.49 20.82
N GLU A 75 9.48 -21.45 21.05
CA GLU A 75 10.43 -20.77 20.14
C GLU A 75 10.33 -21.26 18.68
N LYS A 76 9.98 -22.54 18.47
CA LYS A 76 9.82 -23.12 17.13
C LYS A 76 8.60 -22.60 16.37
N ASP A 77 7.64 -21.95 17.05
CA ASP A 77 6.32 -21.65 16.53
C ASP A 77 6.22 -20.25 15.91
N PHE A 78 7.16 -19.35 16.23
CA PHE A 78 7.23 -17.99 15.70
C PHE A 78 8.67 -17.47 15.69
N PRO A 79 9.05 -16.55 14.79
CA PRO A 79 10.38 -15.95 14.79
C PRO A 79 10.53 -14.90 15.91
N TYR A 80 11.72 -14.85 16.51
CA TYR A 80 12.06 -13.75 17.42
C TYR A 80 12.06 -12.38 16.70
N PRO A 81 11.46 -11.32 17.28
CA PRO A 81 11.55 -9.97 16.76
C PRO A 81 12.99 -9.53 16.52
N ARG A 82 13.25 -8.83 15.40
CA ARG A 82 14.62 -8.39 15.08
C ARG A 82 15.01 -7.25 16.00
N VAL A 83 16.12 -7.41 16.71
CA VAL A 83 16.63 -6.36 17.61
C VAL A 83 17.53 -5.41 16.84
N ARG A 84 17.22 -4.12 16.88
CA ARG A 84 18.03 -3.02 16.34
C ARG A 84 17.96 -1.85 17.31
N ASP A 85 19.09 -1.17 17.53
CA ASP A 85 19.16 0.04 18.37
C ASP A 85 18.46 -0.09 19.74
N GLY A 86 18.52 -1.29 20.35
CA GLY A 86 17.97 -1.56 21.68
C GLY A 86 16.48 -1.96 21.72
N PHE A 87 15.77 -1.97 20.59
CA PHE A 87 14.37 -2.39 20.51
C PHE A 87 14.19 -3.62 19.61
N GLY A 88 13.27 -4.50 19.98
CA GLY A 88 12.86 -5.65 19.18
C GLY A 88 11.67 -5.31 18.30
N HIS A 89 11.80 -5.56 16.99
CA HIS A 89 10.79 -5.24 15.99
C HIS A 89 10.32 -6.49 15.24
N ALA A 90 9.05 -6.82 15.42
CA ALA A 90 8.32 -7.78 14.61
C ALA A 90 7.87 -7.09 13.31
N GLU A 91 8.70 -7.22 12.28
CA GLU A 91 8.59 -6.46 11.04
C GLU A 91 7.44 -6.95 10.14
N TRP A 92 7.41 -6.42 8.91
CA TRP A 92 6.43 -6.66 7.86
C TRP A 92 6.01 -8.13 7.64
N PHE A 93 6.85 -9.11 7.96
CA PHE A 93 6.55 -10.54 7.74
C PHE A 93 5.59 -11.12 8.77
N TRP A 94 5.23 -10.38 9.81
CA TRP A 94 4.09 -10.71 10.68
C TRP A 94 2.81 -10.44 9.92
N GLU A 95 2.33 -11.45 9.19
CA GLU A 95 1.35 -11.34 8.12
C GLU A 95 0.48 -12.59 8.00
N SER A 96 -0.84 -12.39 8.00
CA SER A 96 -1.85 -13.42 7.80
C SER A 96 -2.93 -13.01 6.79
N GLY A 97 -4.00 -13.79 6.69
CA GLY A 97 -5.15 -13.51 5.82
C GLY A 97 -5.03 -14.27 4.51
N TYR A 98 -4.03 -13.96 3.68
CA TYR A 98 -3.78 -14.61 2.38
C TYR A 98 -5.07 -14.84 1.56
N ASP A 99 -5.53 -16.09 1.46
CA ASP A 99 -6.75 -16.48 0.73
C ASP A 99 -8.07 -16.10 1.43
N ALA A 100 -8.04 -15.45 2.60
CA ALA A 100 -9.18 -14.72 3.14
C ALA A 100 -9.62 -13.61 2.18
N HIS A 101 -10.88 -13.20 2.24
CA HIS A 101 -11.38 -12.13 1.39
C HIS A 101 -10.74 -10.80 1.82
N PRO A 102 -10.01 -10.09 0.95
CA PRO A 102 -9.14 -8.98 1.34
C PRO A 102 -9.88 -7.67 1.67
N ILE A 103 -11.21 -7.72 1.80
CA ILE A 103 -12.07 -6.57 2.12
C ILE A 103 -13.05 -6.99 3.21
N ARG A 104 -13.77 -8.10 3.01
CA ARG A 104 -14.78 -8.59 3.95
C ARG A 104 -14.17 -9.18 5.23
N ASP A 105 -12.99 -9.79 5.12
CA ASP A 105 -12.35 -10.49 6.24
C ASP A 105 -11.15 -9.71 6.80
N LEU A 106 -11.06 -8.40 6.53
CA LEU A 106 -9.95 -7.55 6.99
C LEU A 106 -9.85 -7.53 8.51
N GLU A 107 -10.96 -7.31 9.21
CA GLU A 107 -10.99 -7.26 10.67
C GLU A 107 -10.62 -8.63 11.28
N THR A 108 -11.15 -9.72 10.72
CA THR A 108 -10.79 -11.08 11.15
C THR A 108 -9.30 -11.38 10.94
N THR A 109 -8.72 -10.89 9.84
CA THR A 109 -7.29 -11.02 9.57
C THR A 109 -6.46 -10.19 10.56
N ARG A 110 -6.89 -8.97 10.87
CA ARG A 110 -6.26 -8.13 11.89
C ARG A 110 -6.27 -8.85 13.23
N ASP A 111 -7.43 -9.33 13.65
CA ASP A 111 -7.61 -9.94 14.96
C ASP A 111 -6.79 -11.23 15.08
N LEU A 112 -6.63 -12.00 14.00
CA LEU A 112 -5.69 -13.12 13.94
C LEU A 112 -4.24 -12.67 14.13
N ASN A 113 -3.82 -11.57 13.50
CA ASN A 113 -2.47 -11.04 13.71
C ASN A 113 -2.25 -10.56 15.15
N LEU A 114 -3.23 -9.86 15.74
CA LEU A 114 -3.16 -9.41 17.14
C LEU A 114 -3.07 -10.61 18.08
N PHE A 115 -3.93 -11.61 17.86
CA PHE A 115 -3.90 -12.87 18.61
C PHE A 115 -2.54 -13.56 18.55
N ALA A 116 -1.96 -13.68 17.36
CA ALA A 116 -0.64 -14.29 17.18
C ALA A 116 0.47 -13.45 17.84
N ALA A 117 0.41 -12.12 17.72
CA ALA A 117 1.37 -11.20 18.34
C ALA A 117 1.32 -11.30 19.88
N TYR A 118 0.13 -11.20 20.47
CA TYR A 118 -0.04 -11.32 21.92
C TYR A 118 0.34 -12.70 22.46
N SER A 119 0.00 -13.78 21.75
CA SER A 119 0.42 -15.13 22.15
C SER A 119 1.94 -15.30 22.07
N SER A 120 2.58 -14.77 21.02
CA SER A 120 4.04 -14.79 20.88
C SER A 120 4.72 -13.95 21.96
N TRP A 121 4.17 -12.77 22.27
CA TRP A 121 4.67 -11.90 23.32
C TRP A 121 4.52 -12.52 24.71
N ASN A 122 3.35 -13.11 25.01
CA ASN A 122 3.14 -13.87 26.25
C ASN A 122 4.17 -14.98 26.42
N SER A 123 4.45 -15.70 25.32
CA SER A 123 5.43 -16.79 25.32
C SER A 123 6.85 -16.29 25.61
N ILE A 124 7.25 -15.15 25.04
CA ILE A 124 8.52 -14.49 25.36
C ILE A 124 8.56 -14.03 26.81
N LYS A 125 7.50 -13.32 27.23
CA LYS A 125 7.50 -12.53 28.46
C LYS A 125 7.26 -13.35 29.72
N ASN A 126 6.37 -14.32 29.65
CA ASN A 126 5.89 -15.09 30.80
C ASN A 126 6.37 -16.54 30.80
N HIS A 127 6.72 -17.10 29.63
CA HIS A 127 7.03 -18.53 29.47
C HIS A 127 8.46 -18.82 28.99
N GLY A 128 9.31 -17.79 28.93
CA GLY A 128 10.74 -17.94 28.67
C GLY A 128 11.12 -18.29 27.24
N ALA A 129 10.21 -18.18 26.26
CA ALA A 129 10.58 -18.34 24.86
C ALA A 129 11.62 -17.28 24.49
N TYR A 130 12.74 -17.72 23.94
CA TYR A 130 13.88 -16.89 23.60
C TYR A 130 14.57 -16.20 24.79
N ALA A 131 14.39 -16.68 26.03
CA ALA A 131 14.96 -16.04 27.23
C ALA A 131 16.48 -15.78 27.12
N GLU A 132 17.22 -16.65 26.43
CA GLU A 132 18.67 -16.51 26.21
C GLU A 132 19.05 -15.36 25.25
N ARG A 133 18.08 -14.76 24.56
CA ARG A 133 18.28 -13.61 23.65
C ARG A 133 18.29 -12.26 24.37
N ASP A 134 17.92 -12.22 25.65
CA ASP A 134 17.92 -11.02 26.47
C ASP A 134 18.61 -11.25 27.82
N LYS A 135 19.44 -10.30 28.25
CA LYS A 135 20.26 -10.44 29.48
C LYS A 135 19.42 -10.62 30.73
N ASN A 136 18.21 -10.05 30.75
CA ASN A 136 17.29 -10.11 31.88
C ASN A 136 16.18 -11.14 31.63
N LYS A 137 16.34 -12.06 30.67
CA LYS A 137 15.32 -13.05 30.29
C LYS A 137 13.96 -12.40 29.99
N HIS A 138 14.00 -11.21 29.38
CA HIS A 138 12.84 -10.38 29.07
C HIS A 138 12.06 -9.86 30.29
N ASN A 139 12.58 -9.96 31.52
CA ASN A 139 11.92 -9.42 32.72
C ASN A 139 11.66 -7.91 32.64
N ASN A 140 12.55 -7.18 31.98
CA ASN A 140 12.43 -5.73 31.78
C ASN A 140 11.74 -5.37 30.46
N ALA A 141 11.45 -6.35 29.61
CA ALA A 141 10.90 -6.11 28.28
C ALA A 141 9.41 -5.71 28.36
N GLU A 142 9.03 -4.66 27.64
CA GLU A 142 7.68 -4.14 27.53
C GLU A 142 7.25 -4.15 26.05
N LEU A 143 6.01 -4.56 25.78
CA LEU A 143 5.40 -4.40 24.46
C LEU A 143 5.00 -2.94 24.27
N THR A 144 5.86 -2.16 23.61
CA THR A 144 5.69 -0.70 23.48
C THR A 144 4.74 -0.28 22.36
N TRP A 145 4.58 -1.12 21.33
CA TRP A 145 3.71 -0.80 20.21
C TRP A 145 3.20 -2.03 19.48
N LEU A 146 1.96 -1.96 19.00
CA LEU A 146 1.33 -2.93 18.12
C LEU A 146 0.47 -2.15 17.12
N ALA A 147 0.68 -2.40 15.82
CA ALA A 147 -0.12 -1.79 14.76
C ALA A 147 -1.58 -2.22 14.90
N TYR A 148 -2.46 -1.32 15.35
CA TYR A 148 -3.90 -1.58 15.47
C TYR A 148 -4.64 -1.43 14.14
N ILE A 149 -4.05 -0.73 13.16
CA ILE A 149 -4.47 -0.76 11.75
C ILE A 149 -3.47 -1.64 11.00
N GLY A 150 -3.98 -2.68 10.34
CA GLY A 150 -3.13 -3.55 9.53
C GLY A 150 -2.67 -2.85 8.24
N GLY A 151 -1.61 -3.36 7.64
CA GLY A 151 -1.13 -2.97 6.32
C GLY A 151 -1.48 -4.01 5.25
N PRO A 152 -2.65 -3.89 4.59
CA PRO A 152 -3.04 -4.76 3.48
C PRO A 152 -2.07 -4.62 2.31
N ARG A 153 -1.68 -5.75 1.72
CA ARG A 153 -0.81 -5.76 0.53
C ARG A 153 -1.57 -5.82 -0.78
N GLU A 154 -2.66 -6.58 -0.80
CA GLU A 154 -3.41 -6.92 -2.00
C GLU A 154 -4.89 -6.94 -1.68
N THR A 155 -5.69 -6.25 -2.50
CA THR A 155 -7.15 -6.24 -2.42
C THR A 155 -7.77 -6.41 -3.81
N LEU A 156 -8.56 -5.44 -4.29
CA LEU A 156 -9.00 -5.37 -5.68
C LEU A 156 -8.18 -4.34 -6.44
N GLN A 157 -8.10 -4.53 -7.75
CA GLN A 157 -7.53 -3.58 -8.71
C GLN A 157 -8.66 -2.98 -9.53
N LEU A 158 -8.59 -1.67 -9.74
CA LEU A 158 -9.42 -0.94 -10.69
C LEU A 158 -8.76 -1.00 -12.07
N LEU A 159 -9.56 -1.13 -13.12
CA LEU A 159 -9.05 -1.26 -14.49
C LEU A 159 -9.00 0.09 -15.20
N GLY A 160 -7.80 0.41 -15.70
CA GLY A 160 -7.52 1.52 -16.60
C GLY A 160 -7.43 1.05 -18.04
N ASP A 161 -7.01 1.94 -18.94
CA ASP A 161 -6.87 1.61 -20.36
C ASP A 161 -5.72 0.62 -20.64
N VAL A 162 -4.79 0.50 -19.70
CA VAL A 162 -3.71 -0.48 -19.70
C VAL A 162 -3.74 -1.23 -18.38
N VAL A 163 -3.48 -2.54 -18.41
CA VAL A 163 -3.23 -3.35 -17.22
C VAL A 163 -1.76 -3.78 -17.28
N MET A 164 -0.91 -3.20 -16.43
CA MET A 164 0.51 -3.56 -16.41
C MET A 164 0.70 -4.91 -15.71
N SER A 165 1.53 -5.77 -16.30
CA SER A 165 1.86 -7.09 -15.78
C SER A 165 3.28 -7.19 -15.23
N GLY A 166 3.56 -8.24 -14.44
CA GLY A 166 4.94 -8.56 -14.05
C GLY A 166 5.87 -8.80 -15.24
N LYS A 167 5.34 -9.27 -16.38
CA LYS A 167 6.12 -9.44 -17.62
C LYS A 167 6.55 -8.08 -18.18
N ASP A 168 5.70 -7.07 -18.09
CA ASP A 168 6.04 -5.71 -18.53
C ASP A 168 7.17 -5.11 -17.69
N ILE A 169 7.18 -5.41 -16.38
CA ILE A 169 8.24 -4.98 -15.47
C ILE A 169 9.58 -5.65 -15.83
N ILE A 170 9.58 -6.97 -15.99
CA ILE A 170 10.79 -7.74 -16.29
C ILE A 170 11.31 -7.42 -17.70
N GLY A 171 10.40 -7.32 -18.67
CA GLY A 171 10.69 -6.99 -20.06
C GLY A 171 11.00 -5.52 -20.30
N LYS A 172 10.80 -4.65 -19.29
CA LYS A 172 10.95 -3.19 -19.38
C LYS A 172 10.16 -2.60 -20.54
N THR A 173 8.89 -2.97 -20.65
CA THR A 173 8.00 -2.46 -21.70
C THR A 173 8.02 -0.94 -21.72
N GLU A 174 8.29 -0.37 -22.89
CA GLU A 174 8.29 1.08 -23.07
C GLU A 174 6.85 1.59 -23.20
N PHE A 175 6.56 2.70 -22.54
CA PHE A 175 5.27 3.37 -22.62
C PHE A 175 5.49 4.84 -22.97
N ASN A 176 4.81 5.32 -24.02
CA ASN A 176 4.87 6.73 -24.42
C ASN A 176 4.41 7.69 -23.32
N ASP A 177 3.60 7.19 -22.38
CA ASP A 177 3.06 7.89 -21.23
C ASP A 177 3.70 7.48 -19.90
N ALA A 178 4.95 6.99 -19.92
CA ALA A 178 5.76 6.76 -18.72
C ALA A 178 5.83 8.03 -17.85
N THR A 179 5.56 7.88 -16.54
CA THR A 179 5.46 9.00 -15.60
C THR A 179 6.51 8.98 -14.50
N LEU A 180 6.44 7.97 -13.63
CA LEU A 180 7.26 7.83 -12.45
C LEU A 180 8.06 6.53 -12.50
N LEU A 181 9.20 6.53 -11.84
CA LEU A 181 10.14 5.42 -11.82
C LEU A 181 10.02 4.65 -10.51
N THR A 182 10.06 3.33 -10.59
CA THR A 182 10.14 2.45 -9.42
C THR A 182 11.34 1.52 -9.57
N THR A 183 12.02 1.29 -8.45
CA THR A 183 13.26 0.51 -8.37
C THR A 183 13.10 -0.75 -7.53
N TRP A 184 11.89 -1.03 -7.06
CA TRP A 184 11.59 -2.19 -6.24
C TRP A 184 11.38 -3.43 -7.12
N PRO A 185 11.99 -4.59 -6.83
CA PRO A 185 11.69 -5.82 -7.57
C PRO A 185 10.25 -6.29 -7.30
N ILE A 186 9.77 -7.24 -8.09
CA ILE A 186 8.52 -7.95 -7.74
C ILE A 186 8.73 -8.64 -6.39
N ASP A 187 7.89 -8.34 -5.40
CA ASP A 187 8.02 -8.82 -4.03
C ASP A 187 6.69 -9.43 -3.56
N LEU A 188 6.60 -10.75 -3.74
CA LEU A 188 5.39 -11.53 -3.46
C LEU A 188 5.53 -12.26 -2.14
N HIS A 189 4.47 -12.21 -1.34
CA HIS A 189 4.47 -12.77 0.00
C HIS A 189 3.69 -14.08 0.05
N TYR A 190 4.28 -15.08 0.71
CA TYR A 190 3.70 -16.40 0.89
C TYR A 190 3.86 -16.85 2.34
N PRO A 191 2.99 -17.73 2.86
CA PRO A 191 3.20 -18.36 4.16
C PRO A 191 4.60 -18.97 4.26
N LEU A 192 5.32 -18.67 5.34
CA LEU A 192 6.60 -19.30 5.62
C LEU A 192 6.34 -20.71 6.17
N GLU A 193 6.74 -21.74 5.41
CA GLU A 193 6.46 -23.15 5.71
C GLU A 193 6.86 -23.56 7.14
N LYS A 194 7.95 -23.00 7.68
CA LYS A 194 8.42 -23.27 9.04
C LYS A 194 7.35 -23.04 10.12
N TYR A 195 6.51 -22.01 9.98
CA TYR A 195 5.53 -21.60 10.99
C TYR A 195 4.08 -21.77 10.53
N LYS A 196 3.88 -22.34 9.34
CA LYS A 196 2.57 -22.43 8.69
C LYS A 196 1.54 -23.23 9.50
N ASN A 197 2.02 -24.21 10.27
CA ASN A 197 1.18 -25.10 11.08
C ASN A 197 1.11 -24.72 12.56
N THR A 198 1.73 -23.61 12.97
CA THR A 198 1.62 -23.11 14.35
C THR A 198 0.17 -22.87 14.75
N ILE A 199 -0.60 -22.25 13.86
CA ILE A 199 -2.05 -22.21 13.93
C ILE A 199 -2.57 -22.89 12.66
N PRO A 200 -3.10 -24.12 12.73
CA PRO A 200 -3.54 -24.86 11.56
C PRO A 200 -4.49 -24.06 10.66
N GLY A 201 -4.15 -23.94 9.39
CA GLY A 201 -4.93 -23.19 8.38
C GLY A 201 -4.89 -21.67 8.51
N LYS A 202 -4.14 -21.12 9.47
CA LYS A 202 -4.05 -19.68 9.75
C LYS A 202 -2.59 -19.23 9.88
N PRO A 203 -1.79 -19.34 8.80
CA PRO A 203 -0.41 -18.88 8.84
C PRO A 203 -0.36 -17.37 9.15
N PHE A 204 0.60 -16.97 9.97
CA PHE A 204 0.78 -15.57 10.41
C PHE A 204 2.21 -15.05 10.22
N ILE A 205 3.08 -15.84 9.58
CA ILE A 205 4.44 -15.44 9.22
C ILE A 205 4.64 -15.64 7.72
N ALA A 206 5.09 -14.59 7.04
CA ALA A 206 5.36 -14.58 5.62
C ALA A 206 6.86 -14.80 5.31
N ARG A 207 7.11 -15.33 4.12
CA ARG A 207 8.36 -15.18 3.38
C ARG A 207 8.12 -14.27 2.17
N ALA A 208 9.14 -13.50 1.81
CA ALA A 208 9.15 -12.74 0.57
C ALA A 208 9.84 -13.54 -0.54
N GLU A 209 9.25 -13.54 -1.72
CA GLU A 209 9.81 -14.08 -2.95
C GLU A 209 10.09 -12.92 -3.90
N GLN A 210 11.37 -12.60 -4.06
CA GLN A 210 11.81 -11.49 -4.88
C GLN A 210 12.10 -11.93 -6.31
N GLY A 211 11.43 -11.30 -7.26
CA GLY A 211 11.65 -11.47 -8.69
C GLY A 211 13.08 -11.08 -9.09
N LYS A 212 13.67 -11.89 -9.97
CA LYS A 212 14.97 -11.63 -10.59
C LYS A 212 14.79 -10.79 -11.86
N GLY A 213 15.85 -10.11 -12.28
CA GLY A 213 15.90 -9.42 -13.58
C GLY A 213 15.64 -7.91 -13.55
N LEU A 214 15.22 -7.34 -12.42
CA LEU A 214 15.17 -5.89 -12.27
C LEU A 214 16.54 -5.33 -11.86
N ASN A 215 17.05 -4.37 -12.64
CA ASN A 215 18.18 -3.55 -12.20
C ASN A 215 17.67 -2.40 -11.31
N LYS A 216 17.91 -2.50 -10.00
CA LYS A 216 17.49 -1.49 -9.00
C LYS A 216 18.06 -0.09 -9.21
N TYR A 217 19.13 0.07 -9.99
CA TYR A 217 19.71 1.38 -10.31
C TYR A 217 19.04 2.04 -11.53
N VAL A 218 18.37 1.25 -12.36
CA VAL A 218 17.67 1.74 -13.56
C VAL A 218 16.16 1.83 -13.30
N GLY A 219 15.59 0.85 -12.61
CA GLY A 219 14.16 0.77 -12.36
C GLY A 219 13.34 0.47 -13.62
N TYR A 220 12.03 0.71 -13.53
CA TYR A 220 11.08 0.65 -14.63
C TYR A 220 10.01 1.74 -14.48
N PRO A 221 9.49 2.28 -15.60
CA PRO A 221 8.50 3.33 -15.57
C PRO A 221 7.08 2.79 -15.35
N ILE A 222 6.21 3.62 -14.75
CA ILE A 222 4.77 3.37 -14.66
C ILE A 222 4.01 4.30 -15.63
N PRO A 223 3.19 3.76 -16.56
CA PRO A 223 2.41 4.58 -17.48
C PRO A 223 1.25 5.29 -16.78
N TYR A 224 0.93 6.49 -17.25
CA TYR A 224 -0.18 7.30 -16.75
C TYR A 224 -1.52 6.59 -16.86
N ARG A 225 -1.72 5.79 -17.92
CA ARG A 225 -2.95 5.01 -18.16
C ARG A 225 -3.31 3.99 -17.08
N LEU A 226 -2.42 3.74 -16.11
CA LEU A 226 -2.76 2.94 -14.92
C LEU A 226 -3.49 3.75 -13.84
N LEU A 227 -3.52 5.08 -13.95
CA LEU A 227 -3.92 6.01 -12.89
C LEU A 227 -5.31 6.63 -13.11
N TYR A 228 -6.10 6.10 -14.03
CA TYR A 228 -7.50 6.48 -14.21
C TYR A 228 -8.37 5.30 -14.64
N SER A 229 -9.67 5.36 -14.32
CA SER A 229 -10.63 4.32 -14.66
C SER A 229 -10.95 4.32 -16.16
N ARG A 230 -11.02 3.12 -16.76
CA ARG A 230 -11.40 2.99 -18.17
C ARG A 230 -12.87 3.28 -18.45
N ASN A 231 -13.76 3.16 -17.47
CA ASN A 231 -15.21 3.25 -17.67
C ASN A 231 -15.92 4.29 -16.79
N VAL A 232 -15.26 4.84 -15.75
CA VAL A 232 -15.79 5.98 -14.97
C VAL A 232 -15.00 7.25 -15.36
N PRO A 233 -15.56 8.13 -16.21
CA PRO A 233 -14.78 9.15 -16.92
C PRO A 233 -14.03 10.14 -16.03
N ASN A 234 -14.57 10.46 -14.85
CA ASN A 234 -14.01 11.46 -13.94
C ASN A 234 -13.29 10.87 -12.72
N LEU A 235 -12.87 9.61 -12.80
CA LEU A 235 -12.19 8.89 -11.73
C LEU A 235 -10.71 8.64 -12.06
N PHE A 236 -9.85 9.31 -11.30
CA PHE A 236 -8.46 8.95 -11.10
C PHE A 236 -8.32 7.82 -10.08
N MET A 237 -7.17 7.17 -10.05
CA MET A 237 -6.79 6.21 -9.03
C MET A 237 -5.30 6.26 -8.75
N ALA A 238 -4.92 6.12 -7.49
CA ALA A 238 -3.53 6.08 -7.06
C ALA A 238 -3.40 5.21 -5.81
N GLY A 239 -2.34 4.41 -5.71
CA GLY A 239 -2.16 3.45 -4.63
C GLY A 239 -2.19 2.00 -5.09
N ARG A 240 -2.48 1.09 -4.16
CA ARG A 240 -2.49 -0.37 -4.42
C ARG A 240 -3.62 -0.83 -5.35
N ASN A 241 -4.64 0.00 -5.53
CA ASN A 241 -5.85 -0.27 -6.29
C ASN A 241 -5.74 0.10 -7.78
N ILE A 242 -4.56 0.50 -8.27
CA ILE A 242 -4.38 0.91 -9.67
C ILE A 242 -4.40 -0.30 -10.64
N SER A 243 -4.36 -0.03 -11.95
CA SER A 243 -4.55 -1.03 -13.01
C SER A 243 -3.33 -1.91 -13.26
N VAL A 244 -3.16 -2.91 -12.42
CA VAL A 244 -2.02 -3.86 -12.49
C VAL A 244 -2.52 -5.29 -12.27
N ASN A 245 -1.77 -6.29 -12.74
CA ASN A 245 -1.97 -7.65 -12.26
C ASN A 245 -1.27 -7.88 -10.92
N ARG A 246 -1.49 -9.05 -10.31
CA ARG A 246 -0.87 -9.43 -9.03
C ARG A 246 0.64 -9.31 -9.00
N ASP A 247 1.33 -9.79 -10.04
CA ASP A 247 2.79 -9.78 -10.08
C ASP A 247 3.33 -8.34 -10.10
N ALA A 248 2.71 -7.47 -10.91
CA ALA A 248 3.07 -6.07 -10.96
C ALA A 248 2.74 -5.34 -9.65
N LEU A 249 1.61 -5.65 -9.02
CA LEU A 249 1.25 -5.14 -7.71
C LEU A 249 2.33 -5.45 -6.66
N GLY A 250 2.93 -6.64 -6.72
CA GLY A 250 4.02 -7.07 -5.84
C GLY A 250 5.21 -6.10 -5.81
N SER A 251 5.44 -5.36 -6.89
CA SER A 251 6.48 -4.32 -6.94
C SER A 251 5.94 -2.92 -6.68
N ILE A 252 4.80 -2.59 -7.30
CA ILE A 252 4.27 -1.23 -7.41
C ILE A 252 3.71 -0.69 -6.09
N ARG A 253 3.27 -1.58 -5.18
CA ARG A 253 2.58 -1.22 -3.93
C ARG A 253 3.46 -0.56 -2.86
N VAL A 254 4.77 -0.40 -3.08
CA VAL A 254 5.68 0.18 -2.08
C VAL A 254 5.41 1.67 -1.87
N MET A 255 5.57 2.14 -0.62
CA MET A 255 5.06 3.46 -0.19
C MET A 255 5.65 4.64 -0.98
N LYS A 256 6.94 4.60 -1.33
CA LYS A 256 7.57 5.66 -2.13
C LYS A 256 6.94 5.75 -3.53
N THR A 257 6.74 4.59 -4.16
CA THR A 257 6.11 4.48 -5.49
C THR A 257 4.67 4.99 -5.45
N ILE A 258 3.89 4.60 -4.44
CA ILE A 258 2.52 5.11 -4.24
C ILE A 258 2.50 6.64 -4.00
N GLY A 259 3.42 7.17 -3.19
CA GLY A 259 3.53 8.60 -2.97
C GLY A 259 3.77 9.38 -4.28
N MET A 260 4.61 8.85 -5.16
CA MET A 260 4.83 9.42 -6.49
C MET A 260 3.58 9.34 -7.38
N MET A 261 2.79 8.26 -7.30
CA MET A 261 1.52 8.18 -8.04
C MET A 261 0.56 9.29 -7.64
N GLY A 262 0.48 9.61 -6.35
CA GLY A 262 -0.33 10.72 -5.84
C GLY A 262 0.09 12.06 -6.45
N VAL A 263 1.39 12.32 -6.56
CA VAL A 263 1.93 13.52 -7.23
C VAL A 263 1.57 13.53 -8.72
N THR A 264 1.76 12.41 -9.42
CA THR A 264 1.44 12.26 -10.84
C THR A 264 -0.05 12.50 -11.12
N ALA A 265 -0.93 11.82 -10.38
CA ALA A 265 -2.38 11.95 -10.51
C ALA A 265 -2.85 13.36 -10.11
N GLY A 266 -2.29 13.95 -9.05
CA GLY A 266 -2.61 15.32 -8.64
C GLY A 266 -2.25 16.38 -9.68
N ARG A 267 -1.05 16.27 -10.28
CA ARG A 267 -0.63 17.16 -11.40
C ARG A 267 -1.53 16.98 -12.62
N ALA A 268 -1.89 15.74 -12.96
CA ALA A 268 -2.80 15.47 -14.06
C ALA A 268 -4.22 16.00 -13.78
N ALA A 269 -4.71 15.92 -12.55
CA ALA A 269 -6.00 16.48 -12.14
C ALA A 269 -6.02 18.01 -12.20
N ALA A 270 -4.91 18.67 -11.83
CA ALA A 270 -4.75 20.11 -12.00
C ALA A 270 -4.81 20.50 -13.48
N LEU A 271 -4.05 19.80 -14.34
CA LEU A 271 -4.09 20.00 -15.80
C LEU A 271 -5.48 19.75 -16.39
N ALA A 272 -6.16 18.69 -15.97
CA ALA A 272 -7.53 18.38 -16.39
C ALA A 272 -8.50 19.51 -16.01
N THR A 273 -8.31 20.10 -14.82
CA THR A 273 -9.11 21.25 -14.38
C THR A 273 -8.83 22.50 -15.24
N ALA A 274 -7.56 22.77 -15.54
CA ALA A 274 -7.15 23.90 -16.39
C ALA A 274 -7.64 23.81 -17.83
N ARG A 275 -7.71 22.60 -18.38
CA ARG A 275 -8.14 22.33 -19.75
C ARG A 275 -9.61 21.91 -19.85
N ASP A 276 -10.35 21.95 -18.73
CA ASP A 276 -11.74 21.49 -18.58
C ASP A 276 -12.00 20.14 -19.27
N CYS A 277 -11.14 19.16 -18.98
CA CYS A 277 -11.17 17.84 -19.60
C CYS A 277 -11.15 16.71 -18.56
N MET A 278 -11.25 15.46 -19.03
CA MET A 278 -11.29 14.27 -18.17
C MET A 278 -9.92 13.59 -18.08
N PRO A 279 -9.66 12.75 -17.06
CA PRO A 279 -8.40 12.01 -16.90
C PRO A 279 -7.86 11.39 -18.20
N ARG A 280 -8.73 10.74 -19.00
CA ARG A 280 -8.33 10.13 -20.27
C ARG A 280 -7.78 11.14 -21.29
N ASP A 281 -8.34 12.36 -21.33
CA ASP A 281 -7.91 13.42 -22.24
C ASP A 281 -6.46 13.87 -21.98
N ILE A 282 -5.96 13.69 -20.76
CA ILE A 282 -4.56 13.97 -20.44
C ILE A 282 -3.63 13.09 -21.28
N TYR A 283 -3.96 11.81 -21.47
CA TYR A 283 -3.18 10.93 -22.34
C TYR A 283 -3.41 11.25 -23.82
N THR A 284 -4.66 11.43 -24.25
CA THR A 284 -4.98 11.50 -25.68
C THR A 284 -4.77 12.88 -26.31
N LYS A 285 -4.74 13.95 -25.51
CA LYS A 285 -4.70 15.35 -25.99
C LYS A 285 -3.61 16.20 -25.35
N HIS A 286 -3.26 15.96 -24.08
CA HIS A 286 -2.39 16.86 -23.29
C HIS A 286 -1.14 16.18 -22.72
N LEU A 287 -0.65 15.11 -23.35
CA LEU A 287 0.41 14.28 -22.77
C LEU A 287 1.72 15.03 -22.59
N ASP A 288 2.10 15.91 -23.52
CA ASP A 288 3.35 16.67 -23.44
C ASP A 288 3.31 17.75 -22.35
N GLU A 289 2.14 18.38 -22.16
CA GLU A 289 1.90 19.28 -21.03
C GLU A 289 2.00 18.52 -19.70
N ALA A 290 1.39 17.35 -19.61
CA ALA A 290 1.44 16.50 -18.44
C ALA A 290 2.87 16.06 -18.10
N LYS A 291 3.66 15.65 -19.11
CA LYS A 291 5.08 15.32 -18.96
C LYS A 291 5.90 16.49 -18.45
N SER A 292 5.61 17.70 -18.91
CA SER A 292 6.27 18.92 -18.44
C SER A 292 5.99 19.15 -16.95
N LEU A 293 4.74 18.96 -16.52
CA LEU A 293 4.37 19.02 -15.11
C LEU A 293 5.02 17.91 -14.28
N TRP A 294 5.09 16.67 -14.76
CA TRP A 294 5.69 15.55 -14.01
C TRP A 294 7.21 15.71 -13.80
N LYS A 295 7.90 16.43 -14.69
CA LYS A 295 9.33 16.75 -14.55
C LYS A 295 9.64 17.82 -13.49
N LEU A 296 8.64 18.56 -13.03
CA LEU A 296 8.85 19.57 -11.99
C LEU A 296 9.34 18.92 -10.68
N PRO A 297 10.21 19.58 -9.90
CA PRO A 297 10.64 19.11 -8.59
C PRO A 297 9.47 18.72 -7.68
N GLY A 298 9.67 17.73 -6.81
CA GLY A 298 8.60 17.24 -5.91
C GLY A 298 8.02 18.30 -4.98
N SER A 299 8.76 19.39 -4.71
CA SER A 299 8.34 20.55 -3.94
C SER A 299 7.63 21.63 -4.76
N ALA A 300 7.64 21.57 -6.10
CA ALA A 300 7.02 22.58 -6.95
C ALA A 300 5.49 22.61 -6.76
N ARG A 301 4.94 23.79 -6.52
CA ARG A 301 3.51 24.04 -6.33
C ARG A 301 3.12 25.29 -7.12
N TYR A 302 1.84 25.36 -7.47
CA TYR A 302 1.19 26.58 -7.95
C TYR A 302 0.18 27.00 -6.88
N GLU A 303 0.02 28.28 -6.65
CA GLU A 303 -0.94 28.82 -5.67
C GLU A 303 -2.39 28.52 -6.11
N ASN A 304 -2.63 28.50 -7.43
CA ASN A 304 -3.93 28.18 -7.99
C ASN A 304 -3.83 27.67 -9.45
N VAL A 305 -4.95 27.15 -9.96
CA VAL A 305 -5.04 26.63 -11.34
C VAL A 305 -4.74 27.70 -12.39
N GLY A 306 -5.09 28.97 -12.14
CA GLY A 306 -4.85 30.07 -13.08
C GLY A 306 -3.36 30.38 -13.25
N GLU A 307 -2.57 30.31 -12.18
CA GLU A 307 -1.11 30.41 -12.25
C GLU A 307 -0.51 29.25 -13.07
N MET A 308 -0.94 28.03 -12.78
CA MET A 308 -0.50 26.86 -13.54
C MET A 308 -0.83 27.01 -15.03
N MET A 309 -2.05 27.46 -15.39
CA MET A 309 -2.44 27.72 -16.77
C MET A 309 -1.44 28.64 -17.47
N LYS A 310 -1.06 29.77 -16.87
CA LYS A 310 -0.09 30.70 -17.46
C LYS A 310 1.28 30.07 -17.74
N SER A 311 1.64 29.01 -17.01
CA SER A 311 2.90 28.28 -17.22
C SER A 311 2.84 27.21 -18.32
N LEU A 312 1.64 26.84 -18.80
CA LEU A 312 1.47 25.81 -19.82
C LEU A 312 1.77 26.36 -21.22
N PRO A 313 2.41 25.56 -22.11
CA PRO A 313 2.54 25.92 -23.52
C PRO A 313 1.14 26.13 -24.13
N ASN A 314 0.98 27.17 -24.96
CA ASN A 314 -0.27 27.52 -25.65
C ASN A 314 -1.45 27.86 -24.72
N SER A 315 -1.22 28.56 -23.62
CA SER A 315 -2.34 29.18 -22.89
C SER A 315 -3.01 30.26 -23.76
N PRO A 316 -4.36 30.33 -23.78
CA PRO A 316 -5.06 31.39 -24.49
C PRO A 316 -4.69 32.74 -23.84
N GLY A 317 -3.69 33.40 -24.41
CA GLY A 317 -3.07 34.60 -23.82
C GLY A 317 -1.64 34.88 -24.28
N THR A 318 -0.92 33.92 -24.87
CA THR A 318 0.41 34.18 -25.47
C THR A 318 0.26 34.36 -26.99
N PRO A 319 0.42 35.57 -27.55
CA PRO A 319 0.50 35.74 -28.98
C PRO A 319 1.69 34.94 -29.51
N SER A 320 1.49 34.19 -30.59
CA SER A 320 2.60 33.59 -31.32
C SER A 320 3.53 34.71 -31.81
N LEU A 321 4.79 34.67 -31.40
CA LEU A 321 5.88 35.36 -32.09
C LEU A 321 6.33 34.50 -33.28
#